data_AF-A0A847AV84-F1
#
_entry.id   AF-A0A847AV84-F1
#
_cell.length_a   1.000
_cell.length_b   1.000
_cell.length_c   1.000
_cell.angle_alpha   90.00
_cell.angle_beta   90.00
_cell.angle_gamma   90.00
#
_symmetry.space_group_name_H-M   'P 1'
#
loop_
_entity.id
_entity.type
_entity.pdbx_description
1 polymer ?
#
loop_
_entity_poly.entity_id
_entity_poly.type
_entity_poly.pdbx_seq_one_letter_code
_entity_poly.pdbx_strand_id
1 'polypeptide(L)' 'TNSEQYNFEGRGWGHGIGLSQYGAKQMAEEGYTYDEILKHYYTGVTIK' A
#
# COMPACT_ATOMS: atom_id res chain seq x y z
N THR A 1 10.09 36.00 -21.09
CA THR A 1 9.10 34.90 -21.14
C THR A 1 8.93 34.37 -19.73
N ASN A 2 7.91 34.85 -19.01
CA ASN A 2 7.58 34.27 -17.72
C ASN A 2 6.86 32.95 -17.97
N SER A 3 7.47 31.83 -17.57
CA SER A 3 6.83 30.53 -17.56
C SER A 3 5.89 30.43 -16.37
N GLU A 4 4.62 30.11 -16.61
CA GLU A 4 3.71 29.73 -15.53
C GLU A 4 4.14 28.36 -14.97
N GLN A 5 4.26 28.26 -13.64
CA GLN A 5 4.59 27.02 -12.94
C GLN A 5 3.32 26.45 -12.31
N TYR A 6 3.08 25.17 -12.56
CA TYR A 6 2.01 24.40 -11.93
C TYR A 6 2.64 23.36 -11.01
N ASN A 7 2.27 23.37 -9.73
CA ASN A 7 2.71 22.38 -8.75
C ASN A 7 1.55 21.45 -8.39
N PHE A 8 1.80 20.15 -8.41
CA PHE A 8 0.84 19.13 -8.02
C PHE A 8 1.41 18.30 -6.87
N GLU A 9 0.65 18.23 -5.78
CA GLU A 9 0.99 17.42 -4.62
C GLU A 9 -0.02 16.28 -4.50
N GLY A 10 0.49 15.07 -4.29
CA GLY A 10 -0.30 13.85 -4.18
C GLY A 10 0.26 12.93 -3.12
N ARG A 11 -0.50 11.89 -2.76
CA ARG A 11 -0.10 10.87 -1.78
C ARG A 11 -0.43 9.48 -2.30
N GLY A 12 0.38 8.50 -1.90
CA GLY A 12 0.26 7.12 -2.35
C GLY A 12 0.83 6.91 -3.75
N TRP A 13 1.03 5.65 -4.12
CA TRP A 13 1.51 5.25 -5.44
C TRP A 13 0.80 3.96 -5.87
N GLY A 14 0.03 4.04 -6.96
CA GLY A 14 -0.82 2.95 -7.45
C GLY A 14 -2.32 3.20 -7.25
N HIS A 15 -3.15 2.22 -7.62
CA HIS A 15 -4.61 2.34 -7.61
C HIS A 15 -5.26 2.23 -6.22
N GLY A 16 -4.48 1.90 -5.18
CA GLY A 16 -4.94 1.91 -3.79
C GLY A 16 -5.95 0.83 -3.40
N ILE A 17 -6.03 -0.29 -4.14
CA ILE A 17 -6.96 -1.39 -3.87
C ILE A 17 -6.17 -2.64 -3.51
N GLY A 18 -6.59 -3.33 -2.44
CA GLY A 18 -5.94 -4.55 -1.97
C GLY A 18 -4.65 -4.26 -1.20
N LEU A 19 -3.58 -4.96 -1.53
CA LEU A 19 -2.35 -4.95 -0.75
C LEU A 19 -1.47 -3.73 -1.02
N SER A 20 -1.20 -2.94 0.03
CA SER A 20 -0.12 -1.95 0.02
C SER A 20 1.23 -2.66 0.16
N GLN A 21 2.10 -2.55 -0.82
CA GLN A 21 3.42 -3.19 -0.80
C GLN A 21 4.28 -2.69 0.37
N TYR A 22 4.33 -1.37 0.56
CA TYR A 22 5.06 -0.76 1.68
C TYR A 22 4.44 -1.10 3.03
N GLY A 23 3.11 -1.17 3.11
CA GLY A 23 2.43 -1.59 4.33
C GLY A 23 2.68 -3.05 4.67
N ALA A 24 2.66 -3.96 3.68
CA ALA A 24 3.02 -5.36 3.86
C ALA A 24 4.48 -5.53 4.32
N LYS A 25 5.41 -4.75 3.76
CA LYS A 25 6.81 -4.73 4.21
C LYS A 25 6.91 -4.31 5.68
N GLN A 26 6.27 -3.20 6.06
CA GLN A 26 6.29 -2.72 7.45
C GLN A 26 5.70 -3.76 8.41
N MET A 27 4.58 -4.40 8.05
CA MET A 27 4.02 -5.49 8.86
C MET A 27 5.00 -6.67 8.99
N ALA A 28 5.70 -7.05 7.92
CA ALA A 28 6.72 -8.08 8.01
C ALA A 28 7.88 -7.67 8.95
N GLU A 29 8.30 -6.40 8.93
CA GLU A 29 9.32 -5.84 9.83
C GLU A 29 8.84 -5.80 11.29
N GLU A 30 7.53 -5.67 11.52
CA GLU A 30 6.88 -5.77 12.83
C GLU A 30 6.64 -7.21 13.29
N GLY A 31 6.96 -8.20 12.46
CA GLY A 31 6.91 -9.63 12.80
C GLY A 31 5.61 -10.35 12.43
N TYR A 32 4.70 -9.71 11.70
CA TYR A 32 3.50 -10.36 11.19
C TYR A 32 3.85 -11.42 10.14
N THR A 33 3.15 -12.55 10.17
CA THR A 33 3.31 -13.60 9.16
C THR A 33 2.64 -13.22 7.85
N TYR A 34 3.03 -13.89 6.75
CA TYR A 34 2.45 -13.63 5.44
C TYR A 34 0.92 -13.80 5.44
N ASP A 35 0.38 -14.75 6.21
CA ASP A 35 -1.05 -14.98 6.25
C ASP A 35 -1.82 -13.92 7.04
N GLU A 36 -1.23 -13.37 8.10
CA GLU A 36 -1.78 -12.23 8.82
C GLU A 36 -1.83 -10.98 7.93
N ILE A 37 -0.76 -10.72 7.18
CA ILE A 37 -0.68 -9.62 6.21
C ILE A 37 -1.76 -9.79 5.13
N LEU A 38 -1.89 -10.98 4.55
CA LEU A 38 -2.91 -11.21 3.51
C LEU A 38 -4.34 -11.08 4.05
N LYS A 39 -4.61 -11.59 5.26
CA LYS A 39 -5.93 -11.46 5.90
C LYS A 39 -6.27 -10.02 6.27
N HIS A 40 -5.26 -9.17 6.54
CA HIS A 40 -5.45 -7.74 6.77
C HIS A 40 -5.93 -7.01 5.50
N TYR A 41 -5.27 -7.26 4.36
CA TYR A 41 -5.59 -6.57 3.09
C TYR A 41 -6.77 -7.18 2.32
N TYR A 42 -7.08 -8.45 2.54
CA TYR A 42 -8.12 -9.18 1.80
C TYR A 42 -9.14 -9.76 2.78
N THR A 43 -10.17 -8.99 3.11
CA THR A 43 -11.22 -9.40 4.05
C THR A 43 -11.94 -10.66 3.57
N GLY A 44 -12.04 -11.68 4.43
CA GLY A 44 -12.75 -12.93 4.12
C GLY A 44 -11.97 -13.94 3.27
N VAL A 45 -10.68 -13.70 3.00
CA VAL A 45 -9.83 -14.64 2.26
C VAL A 45 -9.52 -15.91 3.07
N THR A 46 -9.43 -17.03 2.36
CA THR A 46 -8.85 -18.29 2.87
C THR A 46 -7.57 -18.60 2.11
N ILE A 47 -6.52 -18.98 2.82
CA ILE A 47 -5.23 -19.40 2.25
C ILE A 47 -5.24 -20.91 2.10
N LYS A 48 -4.77 -21.42 0.95
CA LYS A 48 -4.75 -22.84 0.59
C LYS A 48 -3.33 -23.35 0.42
#